data_AF-A0A7C2TPM1-F1
#
_entry.id   AF-A0A7C2TPM1-F1
#
_cell.length_a   1.000
_cell.length_b   1.000
_cell.length_c   1.000
_cell.angle_alpha   90.00
_cell.angle_beta   90.00
_cell.angle_gamma   90.00
#
_symmetry.space_group_name_H-M   'P 1'
#
loop_
_entity.id
_entity.type
_entity.pdbx_description
1 polymer ?
#
loop_
_entity_poly.entity_id
_entity_poly.type
_entity_poly.pdbx_seq_one_letter_code
_entity_poly.pdbx_strand_id
1 'polypeptide(L)' 'MKDLNISMVGVGGQGVVSMGIILGNAIAKRGLNVVMSEIHGMAQRGGIVTV' A
#
# COMPACT_ATOMS: atom_id res chain seq x y z
N MET A 1 2.48 20.36 -10.79
CA MET A 1 2.30 19.74 -9.46
C MET A 1 3.20 18.52 -9.40
N LYS A 2 3.80 18.22 -8.25
CA LYS A 2 4.74 17.10 -8.10
C LYS A 2 3.98 15.91 -7.54
N ASP A 3 4.00 14.78 -8.23
CA ASP A 3 3.36 13.56 -7.75
C ASP A 3 4.09 13.04 -6.51
N LEU A 4 3.32 12.59 -5.51
CA LEU A 4 3.86 11.99 -4.29
C LEU A 4 3.84 10.48 -4.43
N ASN A 5 5.02 9.86 -4.45
CA ASN A 5 5.17 8.42 -4.42
C ASN A 5 5.48 7.95 -3.00
N ILE A 6 4.73 6.95 -2.52
CA ILE A 6 4.90 6.34 -1.21
C ILE A 6 5.18 4.86 -1.45
N SER A 7 6.21 4.31 -0.78
CA SER A 7 6.47 2.87 -0.76
C SER A 7 6.46 2.39 0.69
N MET A 8 5.72 1.31 0.93
CA MET A 8 5.57 0.66 2.22
C MET A 8 6.11 -0.75 2.10
N VAL A 9 7.04 -1.11 2.99
CA VAL A 9 7.65 -2.45 3.02
C VAL A 9 7.37 -3.06 4.38
N GLY A 10 6.96 -4.33 4.39
CA GLY A 10 6.66 -5.04 5.63
C GLY A 10 6.65 -6.55 5.45
N VAL A 11 6.32 -7.24 6.54
CA VAL A 11 6.16 -8.71 6.55
C VAL A 11 4.71 -9.07 6.27
N GLY A 12 4.47 -10.02 5.39
CA GLY A 12 3.14 -10.55 5.10
C GLY A 12 2.45 -11.08 6.36
N GLY A 13 1.21 -10.65 6.57
CA GLY A 13 0.44 -10.96 7.79
C GLY A 13 0.54 -9.91 8.91
N GLN A 14 1.36 -8.87 8.76
CA GLN A 14 1.49 -7.77 9.73
C GLN A 14 0.68 -6.51 9.38
N GLY A 15 -0.13 -6.56 8.31
CA GLY A 15 -1.06 -5.49 7.96
C GLY A 15 -0.53 -4.40 7.00
N VAL A 16 0.64 -4.59 6.37
CA VAL A 16 1.20 -3.61 5.39
C VAL A 16 0.24 -3.33 4.23
N VAL A 17 -0.44 -4.36 3.73
CA VAL A 17 -1.46 -4.26 2.68
C VAL A 17 -2.68 -3.48 3.17
N SER A 18 -3.15 -3.81 4.38
CA SER A 18 -4.28 -3.12 5.01
C SER A 18 -3.99 -1.63 5.21
N MET A 19 -2.77 -1.29 5.59
CA MET A 19 -2.32 0.10 5.72
C MET A 19 -2.36 0.84 4.39
N GLY A 20 -1.88 0.22 3.29
CA GLY A 20 -1.98 0.79 1.95
C GLY A 20 -3.42 1.07 1.53
N ILE A 21 -4.31 0.11 1.71
CA ILE A 21 -5.74 0.26 1.38
C ILE A 21 -6.39 1.40 2.19
N ILE A 22 -6.11 1.48 3.50
CA ILE A 22 -6.61 2.55 4.37
C ILE A 22 -6.13 3.92 3.88
N LEU A 23 -4.84 4.03 3.56
CA LEU A 23 -4.24 5.27 3.07
C LEU A 23 -4.83 5.69 1.72
N GLY A 24 -4.90 4.77 0.75
CA GLY A 24 -5.50 5.01 -0.57
C GLY A 24 -6.95 5.49 -0.44
N ASN A 25 -7.75 4.82 0.38
CA ASN A 25 -9.14 5.22 0.63
C ASN A 25 -9.24 6.60 1.31
N ALA A 26 -8.33 6.93 2.23
CA ALA A 26 -8.30 8.24 2.88
C ALA A 26 -7.97 9.36 1.87
N ILE A 27 -7.02 9.12 0.95
CA ILE A 27 -6.65 10.06 -0.10
C ILE A 27 -7.81 10.24 -1.10
N ALA A 28 -8.42 9.14 -1.55
CA ALA A 28 -9.57 9.19 -2.44
C ALA A 28 -10.77 9.94 -1.81
N LYS A 29 -11.04 9.73 -0.52
CA LYS A 29 -12.07 10.46 0.23
C LYS A 29 -11.82 11.96 0.32
N ARG A 30 -10.57 12.41 0.19
CA ARG A 30 -10.21 13.84 0.10
C ARG A 30 -10.36 14.42 -1.31
N GLY A 31 -10.85 13.63 -2.28
CA GLY A 31 -11.02 14.06 -3.67
C GLY A 31 -9.71 14.15 -4.46
N LEU A 32 -8.65 13.50 -3.97
CA LEU A 32 -7.35 13.46 -4.63
C LEU A 32 -7.21 12.18 -5.46
N ASN A 33 -6.51 12.29 -6.59
CA ASN A 33 -6.17 11.13 -7.39
C ASN A 33 -5.11 10.29 -6.67
N VAL A 34 -5.36 9.00 -6.59
CA VAL A 34 -4.45 8.02 -6.00
C VAL A 34 -4.46 6.76 -6.83
N VAL A 35 -3.27 6.20 -7.07
CA VAL A 35 -3.08 4.89 -7.67
C VAL A 35 -2.28 4.07 -6.68
N MET A 36 -2.78 2.88 -6.36
CA MET A 36 -2.07 1.94 -5.50
C MET A 36 -1.65 0.75 -6.36
N SER A 37 -0.43 0.28 -6.17
CA SER A 37 0.07 -0.94 -6.80
C SER A 37 0.73 -1.75 -5.70
N GLU A 38 0.36 -3.02 -5.56
CA GLU A 38 1.02 -3.87 -4.59
C GLU A 38 1.62 -5.08 -5.29
N ILE A 39 2.84 -5.42 -4.87
CA ILE A 39 3.56 -6.57 -5.39
C ILE A 39 3.52 -7.64 -4.31
N HIS A 40 2.78 -8.70 -4.59
CA HIS A 40 2.66 -9.84 -3.70
C HIS A 40 2.74 -11.14 -4.48
N GLY A 41 3.66 -12.00 -4.02
CA GLY A 41 3.69 -13.43 -4.31
C GLY A 41 3.23 -14.22 -3.09
N MET A 42 3.71 -15.46 -2.94
CA MET A 42 3.46 -16.33 -1.77
C MET A 42 3.94 -15.74 -0.41
N ALA A 43 4.57 -14.56 -0.43
CA ALA A 43 5.11 -13.84 0.72
C ALA A 43 4.05 -13.30 1.71
N GLN A 44 2.75 -13.39 1.41
CA GLN A 44 1.68 -12.89 2.29
C GLN A 44 1.58 -13.65 3.64
N ARG A 45 2.31 -14.77 3.80
CA ARG A 45 2.43 -15.53 5.05
C ARG A 45 3.89 -15.55 5.55
N GLY A 46 4.42 -14.39 5.91
CA GLY A 46 5.75 -14.27 6.54
C GLY A 46 6.93 -13.88 5.63
N GLY A 47 6.69 -13.59 4.34
CA GLY A 47 7.69 -13.03 3.43
C GLY A 47 7.63 -11.49 3.37
N ILE A 48 8.56 -10.89 2.63
CA ILE A 48 8.60 -9.43 2.40
C ILE A 48 7.49 -9.05 1.41
N VAL A 49 6.71 -8.03 1.74
CA VAL A 49 5.64 -7.46 0.93
C VAL A 49 5.91 -5.97 0.75
N THR A 50 5.70 -5.49 -0.48
CA THR A 50 5.85 -4.08 -0.84
C THR A 50 4.57 -3.57 -1.47
N VAL A 51 4.13 -2.41 -0.99
CA VAL A 51 2.94 -1.67 -1.41
C VAL A 51 3.34 -0.25 -1.79
#